data_AF-A0A176RU61-F1
#
_entry.id   AF-A0A176RU61-F1
#
_cell.length_a   1.000
_cell.length_b   1.000
_cell.length_c   1.000
_cell.angle_alpha   90.00
_cell.angle_beta   90.00
_cell.angle_gamma   90.00
#
_symmetry.space_group_name_H-M   'P 1'
#
loop_
_entity.id
_entity.type
_entity.pdbx_description
1 polymer ?
#
loop_
_entity_poly.entity_id
_entity_poly.type
_entity_poly.pdbx_seq_one_letter_code
_entity_poly.pdbx_strand_id
1 'polypeptide(L)'
;MHRIFVWAKKYVHPSFKGWEKRPEHYEVARLLVRARYYPGTPRGVTRMWHNMTGATFSSVRGQKENPDGLARAADSQYQALYRGGSHQSCTRSWLKPTWMTETMSFKGLMGQKITKGFVPDVHCPTGAPRESFVKITKVESGGLGGKGLWIPAQKGLRPTYESETLKKFIAGQFIVRA
;
A
#
# COMPACT_ATOMS: atom_id res chain seq x y z
N MET A 1 -9.96 -8.87 -22.41
CA MET A 1 -8.49 -9.02 -22.39
C MET A 1 -7.93 -8.16 -21.25
N HIS A 2 -8.15 -8.55 -19.99
CA HIS A 2 -7.81 -7.73 -18.82
C HIS A 2 -6.59 -8.33 -18.12
N ARG A 3 -5.42 -8.10 -18.70
CA ARG A 3 -4.15 -8.52 -18.08
C ARG A 3 -3.84 -7.59 -16.92
N ILE A 4 -3.72 -8.20 -15.76
CA ILE A 4 -3.67 -7.60 -14.43
C ILE A 4 -2.28 -7.08 -14.16
N PHE A 5 -2.13 -5.76 -14.07
CA PHE A 5 -0.82 -5.14 -14.02
C PHE A 5 -0.93 -3.79 -13.30
N VAL A 6 -0.71 -3.78 -11.99
CA VAL A 6 -0.70 -2.57 -11.14
C VAL A 6 0.65 -2.43 -10.45
N TRP A 7 1.38 -1.45 -10.93
CA TRP A 7 2.78 -1.23 -10.74
C TRP A 7 3.00 0.25 -10.37
N ALA A 8 4.17 0.77 -9.97
CA ALA A 8 4.34 2.24 -9.84
C ALA A 8 5.71 2.74 -10.35
N LYS A 9 5.76 3.50 -11.46
CA LYS A 9 6.85 4.44 -11.84
C LYS A 9 6.54 5.43 -13.00
N LYS A 10 6.73 6.72 -12.70
CA LYS A 10 7.02 7.81 -13.66
C LYS A 10 5.80 8.61 -14.13
N TYR A 11 5.07 9.21 -13.19
CA TYR A 11 4.71 10.65 -13.23
C TYR A 11 4.90 11.16 -11.80
N VAL A 12 5.44 12.35 -11.75
CA VAL A 12 6.13 12.94 -10.62
C VAL A 12 5.11 13.76 -9.84
N HIS A 13 4.39 13.13 -8.90
CA HIS A 13 4.27 13.80 -7.61
C HIS A 13 5.48 13.29 -6.81
N PRO A 14 6.46 14.14 -6.53
CA PRO A 14 7.66 13.70 -5.85
C PRO A 14 7.27 13.14 -4.47
N SER A 15 7.83 11.99 -4.08
CA SER A 15 7.54 11.37 -2.76
C SER A 15 7.76 12.37 -1.62
N PHE A 16 8.69 13.31 -1.82
CA PHE A 16 8.91 14.48 -1.00
C PHE A 16 9.65 15.56 -1.82
N LYS A 17 9.60 16.82 -1.40
CA LYS A 17 10.27 17.95 -2.07
C LYS A 17 11.79 17.75 -2.10
N GLY A 18 12.41 17.92 -3.27
CA GLY A 18 13.89 17.84 -3.45
C GLY A 18 14.45 16.42 -3.49
N TRP A 19 13.63 15.41 -3.81
CA TRP A 19 14.03 14.01 -3.94
C TRP A 19 15.12 13.79 -4.98
N GLU A 20 15.23 14.65 -5.99
CA GLU A 20 16.23 14.56 -7.06
C GLU A 20 17.66 14.61 -6.49
N LYS A 21 17.86 15.36 -5.40
CA LYS A 21 19.14 15.49 -4.70
C LYS A 21 19.35 14.43 -3.62
N ARG A 22 18.39 13.52 -3.40
CA ARG A 22 18.39 12.52 -2.32
C ARG A 22 17.96 11.14 -2.83
N PRO A 23 18.75 10.52 -3.72
CA PRO A 23 18.38 9.26 -4.39
C PRO A 23 18.14 8.11 -3.41
N GLU A 24 18.94 8.00 -2.34
CA GLU A 24 18.79 6.96 -1.32
C GLU A 24 17.46 7.08 -0.57
N HIS A 25 17.07 8.30 -0.22
CA HIS A 25 15.81 8.56 0.46
C HIS A 25 14.63 8.33 -0.49
N TYR A 26 14.81 8.66 -1.78
CA TYR A 26 13.80 8.39 -2.80
C TYR A 26 13.55 6.88 -2.97
N GLU A 27 14.60 6.07 -2.88
CA GLU A 27 14.48 4.60 -2.95
C GLU A 27 13.62 4.07 -1.80
N VAL A 28 13.85 4.55 -0.57
CA VAL A 28 13.04 4.16 0.60
C VAL A 28 11.64 4.74 0.54
N ALA A 29 11.47 5.99 0.09
CA ALA A 29 10.18 6.67 0.12
C ALA A 29 9.22 6.19 -0.97
N ARG A 30 9.70 5.55 -2.04
CA ARG A 30 8.86 5.15 -3.16
C ARG A 30 8.18 3.80 -2.93
N LEU A 31 6.85 3.79 -3.03
CA LEU A 31 6.04 2.58 -2.89
C LEU A 31 6.33 1.57 -4.01
N LEU A 32 6.79 0.38 -3.61
CA LEU A 32 6.99 -0.78 -4.49
C LEU A 32 6.22 -1.98 -3.95
N VAL A 33 5.21 -2.40 -4.71
CA VAL A 33 4.29 -3.49 -4.35
C VAL A 33 4.01 -4.39 -5.54
N ARG A 34 3.54 -5.61 -5.24
CA ARG A 34 2.98 -6.51 -6.24
C ARG A 34 1.52 -6.17 -6.54
N ALA A 35 1.22 -6.03 -7.83
CA ALA A 35 -0.14 -5.91 -8.32
C ALA A 35 -1.01 -7.11 -7.92
N ARG A 36 -2.25 -6.84 -7.52
CA ARG A 36 -3.28 -7.87 -7.44
C ARG A 36 -4.55 -7.34 -8.08
N TYR A 37 -5.06 -8.05 -9.08
CA TYR A 37 -6.40 -7.77 -9.57
C TYR A 37 -7.44 -8.42 -8.71
N TYR A 38 -8.51 -7.67 -8.58
CA TYR A 38 -9.69 -8.02 -7.87
C TYR A 38 -10.87 -7.50 -8.71
N PRO A 39 -11.72 -8.38 -9.26
CA PRO A 39 -12.80 -7.98 -10.15
C PRO A 39 -13.85 -7.09 -9.46
N GLY A 40 -13.92 -7.12 -8.12
CA GLY A 40 -14.80 -6.25 -7.34
C GLY A 40 -14.29 -4.82 -7.12
N THR A 41 -13.10 -4.44 -7.63
CA THR A 41 -12.64 -3.05 -7.56
C THR A 41 -13.14 -2.28 -8.79
N PRO A 42 -13.85 -1.15 -8.62
CA PRO A 42 -14.28 -0.31 -9.74
C PRO A 42 -13.11 0.18 -10.60
N ARG A 43 -13.37 0.43 -11.89
CA ARG A 43 -12.36 1.02 -12.79
C ARG A 43 -11.98 2.42 -12.32
N GLY A 44 -10.71 2.78 -12.49
CA GLY A 44 -10.18 4.08 -12.05
C GLY A 44 -9.84 4.15 -10.56
N VAL A 45 -10.26 3.16 -9.77
CA VAL A 45 -9.96 3.07 -8.33
C VAL A 45 -8.92 1.99 -8.09
N THR A 46 -7.93 2.30 -7.25
CA THR A 46 -7.03 1.30 -6.68
C THR A 46 -7.24 1.24 -5.19
N ARG A 47 -7.07 0.06 -4.60
CA ARG A 47 -7.18 -0.16 -3.16
C ARG A 47 -5.90 -0.81 -2.65
N MET A 48 -5.39 -0.25 -1.56
CA MET A 48 -4.31 -0.85 -0.79
C MET A 48 -4.78 -1.05 0.64
N TRP A 49 -4.51 -2.23 1.19
CA TRP A 49 -4.76 -2.49 2.61
C TRP A 49 -3.74 -1.73 3.46
N HIS A 50 -4.20 -1.16 4.56
CA HIS A 50 -3.36 -0.47 5.51
C HIS A 50 -2.53 -1.49 6.30
N ASN A 51 -1.24 -1.63 5.98
CA ASN A 51 -0.32 -2.52 6.70
C ASN A 51 0.64 -1.72 7.58
N MET A 52 1.10 -2.31 8.68
CA MET A 52 1.95 -1.61 9.65
C MET A 52 3.42 -1.48 9.22
N THR A 53 4.00 -2.46 8.53
CA THR A 53 5.46 -2.54 8.34
C THR A 53 5.94 -1.94 7.02
N GLY A 54 6.12 -0.61 7.00
CA GLY A 54 6.71 0.14 5.89
C GLY A 54 8.19 -0.17 5.64
N ALA A 55 8.72 0.21 4.47
CA ALA A 55 10.14 0.06 4.19
C ALA A 55 10.99 1.09 4.96
N THR A 56 12.15 0.65 5.44
CA THR A 56 13.19 1.47 6.08
C THR A 56 14.48 1.38 5.28
N PHE A 57 15.47 2.22 5.59
CA PHE A 57 16.81 2.10 4.98
C PHE A 57 17.40 0.70 5.19
N SER A 58 17.32 0.16 6.40
CA SER A 58 17.86 -1.16 6.73
C SER A 58 17.11 -2.29 6.01
N SER A 59 15.79 -2.21 5.83
CA SER A 59 15.04 -3.24 5.09
C SER A 59 15.29 -3.17 3.57
N VAL A 60 15.44 -1.96 3.02
CA VAL A 60 15.76 -1.72 1.60
C VAL A 60 17.19 -2.14 1.27
N ARG A 61 18.11 -2.04 2.23
CA ARG A 61 19.45 -2.64 2.13
C ARG A 61 19.35 -4.17 2.22
N GLY A 62 18.61 -4.68 3.21
CA GLY A 62 18.41 -6.11 3.44
C GLY A 62 17.93 -6.87 2.22
N GLN A 63 16.94 -6.38 1.48
CA GLN A 63 16.48 -7.05 0.25
C GLN A 63 17.54 -7.13 -0.88
N LYS A 64 18.61 -6.32 -0.83
CA LYS A 64 19.71 -6.36 -1.81
C LYS A 64 20.83 -7.29 -1.37
N GLU A 65 21.09 -7.34 -0.07
CA GLU A 65 22.22 -8.08 0.53
C GLU A 65 21.83 -9.49 0.99
N ASN A 66 20.58 -9.71 1.40
CA ASN A 66 20.12 -11.00 1.89
C ASN A 66 20.08 -12.02 0.73
N PRO A 67 20.66 -13.22 0.90
CA PRO A 67 20.65 -14.26 -0.14
C PRO A 67 19.24 -14.71 -0.55
N ASP A 68 18.26 -14.58 0.34
CA ASP A 68 16.85 -14.93 0.11
C ASP A 68 16.03 -13.78 -0.52
N GLY A 69 16.62 -12.57 -0.63
CA GLY A 69 15.95 -11.37 -1.13
C GLY A 69 14.87 -10.81 -0.20
N LEU A 70 14.81 -11.23 1.07
CA LEU A 70 13.83 -10.71 2.02
C LEU A 70 14.18 -9.28 2.45
N ALA A 71 13.14 -8.43 2.57
CA ALA A 71 13.27 -7.07 3.11
C ALA A 71 13.39 -7.08 4.65
N ARG A 72 14.35 -7.84 5.17
CA ARG A 72 14.68 -7.95 6.59
C ARG A 72 15.94 -7.16 6.89
N ALA A 73 15.86 -6.32 7.90
CA ALA A 73 16.96 -5.52 8.37
C ALA A 73 18.07 -6.43 8.96
N ALA A 74 19.34 -6.13 8.70
CA ALA A 74 20.47 -6.92 9.24
C ALA A 74 20.79 -6.55 10.70
N ASP A 75 20.48 -5.31 11.09
CA ASP A 75 20.73 -4.69 12.38
C ASP A 75 19.57 -4.88 13.38
N SER A 76 18.42 -5.36 12.93
CA SER A 76 17.23 -5.55 13.77
C SER A 76 16.36 -6.70 13.27
N GLN A 77 15.43 -7.18 14.10
CA GLN A 77 14.43 -8.17 13.69
C GLN A 77 13.29 -7.57 12.84
N TYR A 78 13.48 -6.36 12.30
CA TYR A 78 12.46 -5.68 11.50
C TYR A 78 12.39 -6.26 10.09
N GLN A 79 11.19 -6.63 9.66
CA GLN A 79 10.92 -7.07 8.29
C GLN A 79 9.81 -6.20 7.67
N ALA A 80 10.15 -5.51 6.60
CA ALA A 80 9.20 -4.73 5.84
C ALA A 80 8.34 -5.65 4.97
N LEU A 81 7.04 -5.35 4.89
CA LEU A 81 6.14 -6.03 3.95
C LEU A 81 6.30 -5.48 2.53
N TYR A 82 6.79 -4.25 2.42
CA TYR A 82 7.00 -3.53 1.18
C TYR A 82 8.48 -3.60 0.74
N ARG A 83 8.71 -3.64 -0.57
CA ARG A 83 10.06 -3.54 -1.15
C ARG A 83 10.62 -2.11 -1.11
N GLY A 84 9.74 -1.15 -0.91
CA GLY A 84 10.01 0.27 -0.84
C GLY A 84 8.73 0.99 -0.42
N GLY A 85 8.88 2.06 0.35
CA GLY A 85 7.82 2.90 0.86
C GLY A 85 6.79 2.17 1.73
N SER A 86 5.59 2.74 1.75
CA SER A 86 4.38 2.18 2.35
C SER A 86 3.17 2.74 1.58
N HIS A 87 1.96 2.28 1.90
CA HIS A 87 0.74 2.94 1.38
C HIS A 87 0.70 4.44 1.71
N GLN A 88 1.28 4.87 2.84
CA GLN A 88 1.36 6.27 3.24
C GLN A 88 2.37 7.08 2.40
N SER A 89 3.31 6.43 1.70
CA SER A 89 4.25 7.10 0.78
C SER A 89 3.55 7.85 -0.35
N CYS A 90 2.32 7.46 -0.68
CA CYS A 90 1.52 8.11 -1.71
C CYS A 90 0.66 9.25 -1.16
N THR A 91 0.60 9.42 0.17
CA THR A 91 -0.29 10.38 0.82
C THR A 91 0.45 11.63 1.24
N ARG A 92 -0.25 12.76 1.24
CA ARG A 92 0.21 14.01 1.85
C ARG A 92 -0.91 14.57 2.69
N SER A 93 -0.61 14.90 3.95
CA SER A 93 -1.58 15.54 4.83
C SER A 93 -1.99 16.91 4.26
N TRP A 94 -3.29 17.15 4.24
CA TRP A 94 -3.87 18.47 3.99
C TRP A 94 -4.59 18.90 5.27
N LEU A 95 -4.07 19.91 5.95
CA LEU A 95 -4.66 20.40 7.19
C LEU A 95 -5.81 21.35 6.84
N LYS A 96 -7.04 20.96 7.19
CA LYS A 96 -8.23 21.76 6.91
C LYS A 96 -8.29 22.96 7.87
N PRO A 97 -8.31 24.22 7.40
CA PRO A 97 -8.41 25.40 8.25
C PRO A 97 -9.63 25.41 9.17
N THR A 98 -10.73 24.78 8.73
CA THR A 98 -11.96 24.66 9.52
C THR A 98 -11.79 23.84 10.80
N TRP A 99 -10.75 23.01 10.90
CA TRP A 99 -10.43 22.19 12.09
C TRP A 99 -9.32 22.82 12.93
N MET A 100 -8.95 24.07 12.63
CA MET A 100 -7.89 24.82 13.31
C MET A 100 -8.42 26.14 13.89
N THR A 101 -9.73 26.20 14.18
CA THR A 101 -10.37 27.41 14.69
C THR A 101 -10.38 27.42 16.23
N GLU A 102 -10.08 28.59 16.81
CA GLU A 102 -10.15 28.80 18.28
C GLU A 102 -11.56 29.19 18.77
N THR A 103 -12.53 29.26 17.85
CA THR A 103 -13.87 29.82 18.14
C THR A 103 -14.96 28.78 18.34
N MET A 104 -14.73 27.53 17.94
CA MET A 104 -15.74 26.48 18.03
C MET A 104 -15.86 25.98 19.47
N SER A 105 -17.10 25.89 19.99
CA SER A 105 -17.38 25.31 21.30
C SER A 105 -17.82 23.84 21.14
N PHE A 106 -17.35 22.97 22.01
CA PHE A 106 -17.66 21.54 21.97
C PHE A 106 -17.54 20.93 23.37
N LYS A 107 -18.12 19.73 23.51
CA LYS A 107 -18.02 18.92 24.72
C LYS A 107 -16.68 18.18 24.72
N GLY A 108 -15.96 18.23 25.83
CA GLY A 108 -14.74 17.44 26.00
C GLY A 108 -14.99 15.94 25.86
N LEU A 109 -13.95 15.19 25.51
CA LEU A 109 -14.03 13.74 25.24
C LEU A 109 -14.67 12.96 26.41
N MET A 110 -14.31 13.34 27.64
CA MET A 110 -14.83 12.72 28.87
C MET A 110 -15.48 13.78 29.77
N GLY A 111 -16.65 13.44 30.31
CA GLY A 111 -17.39 14.30 31.26
C GLY A 111 -18.39 15.27 30.61
N GLN A 112 -18.68 16.37 31.31
CA GLN A 112 -19.68 17.39 30.93
C GLN A 112 -19.09 18.78 30.69
N LYS A 113 -17.75 18.89 30.67
CA LYS A 113 -17.08 20.17 30.44
C LYS A 113 -17.28 20.61 28.99
N ILE A 114 -17.89 21.77 28.81
CA ILE A 114 -17.87 22.49 27.53
C ILE A 114 -16.58 23.30 27.48
N THR A 115 -15.88 23.19 26.36
CA THR A 115 -14.65 23.93 26.08
C THR A 115 -14.71 24.53 24.68
N LYS A 116 -13.71 25.34 24.34
CA LYS A 116 -13.65 26.11 23.10
C LYS A 116 -12.24 26.07 22.53
N GLY A 117 -12.13 26.00 21.21
CA GLY A 117 -10.85 26.04 20.48
C GLY A 117 -10.15 24.69 20.35
N PHE A 118 -8.82 24.63 20.37
CA PHE A 118 -8.14 23.34 20.13
C PHE A 118 -8.36 22.32 21.26
N VAL A 119 -8.78 21.09 20.91
CA VAL A 119 -8.74 19.93 21.82
C VAL A 119 -8.37 18.65 21.07
N PRO A 120 -7.36 17.90 21.56
CA PRO A 120 -6.95 16.63 20.95
C PRO A 120 -8.11 15.64 20.95
N ASP A 121 -8.24 14.87 19.88
CA ASP A 121 -9.29 13.87 19.68
C ASP A 121 -10.74 14.40 19.66
N VAL A 122 -10.94 15.72 19.62
CA VAL A 122 -12.27 16.35 19.49
C VAL A 122 -12.29 17.44 18.40
N HIS A 123 -11.46 18.48 18.54
CA HIS A 123 -11.32 19.56 17.56
C HIS A 123 -9.83 19.86 17.34
N CYS A 124 -9.23 19.09 16.46
CA CYS A 124 -7.83 19.23 16.08
C CYS A 124 -7.64 18.93 14.59
N PRO A 125 -6.65 19.55 13.91
CA PRO A 125 -6.35 19.23 12.53
C PRO A 125 -6.07 17.73 12.35
N THR A 126 -6.70 17.14 11.33
CA THR A 126 -6.40 15.75 10.93
C THR A 126 -5.73 15.70 9.57
N GLY A 127 -4.94 14.65 9.35
CA GLY A 127 -4.26 14.40 8.07
C GLY A 127 -5.18 13.87 6.96
N ALA A 128 -6.50 14.06 7.06
CA ALA A 128 -7.47 13.61 6.06
C ALA A 128 -7.68 14.67 4.96
N PRO A 129 -7.95 14.29 3.69
CA PRO A 129 -8.20 12.92 3.21
C PRO A 129 -6.93 12.09 3.06
N ARG A 130 -7.03 10.79 3.37
CA ARG A 130 -5.96 9.80 3.13
C ARG A 130 -6.06 9.14 1.75
N GLU A 131 -6.81 9.77 0.85
CA GLU A 131 -6.95 9.37 -0.54
C GLU A 131 -5.98 10.19 -1.39
N SER A 132 -5.41 9.57 -2.41
CA SER A 132 -4.42 10.25 -3.25
C SER A 132 -4.50 9.71 -4.67
N PHE A 133 -4.41 10.61 -5.64
CA PHE A 133 -4.23 10.24 -7.03
C PHE A 133 -2.78 9.83 -7.24
N VAL A 134 -2.58 8.63 -7.77
CA VAL A 134 -1.25 8.04 -7.99
C VAL A 134 -1.08 7.66 -9.45
N LYS A 135 0.14 7.78 -9.98
CA LYS A 135 0.51 7.10 -11.22
C LYS A 135 1.07 5.73 -10.94
N ILE A 136 0.50 4.76 -11.63
CA ILE A 136 0.85 3.35 -11.60
C ILE A 136 1.65 3.00 -12.87
N THR A 137 2.81 2.32 -12.78
CA THR A 137 3.64 1.93 -13.94
C THR A 137 4.62 0.80 -13.66
N LYS A 138 4.79 -0.11 -14.64
CA LYS A 138 5.55 -1.35 -14.53
C LYS A 138 7.02 -1.12 -14.18
N VAL A 139 7.54 -1.94 -13.25
CA VAL A 139 8.95 -1.96 -12.86
C VAL A 139 9.63 -3.24 -13.35
N GLU A 140 9.10 -4.41 -13.03
CA GLU A 140 9.65 -5.74 -13.40
C GLU A 140 8.52 -6.77 -13.55
N SER A 141 8.78 -8.07 -13.69
CA SER A 141 7.71 -9.10 -13.67
C SER A 141 7.49 -9.65 -12.25
N GLY A 142 6.29 -10.16 -11.97
CA GLY A 142 5.88 -10.51 -10.60
C GLY A 142 6.31 -11.89 -10.10
N GLY A 143 6.83 -12.75 -10.98
CA GLY A 143 7.35 -14.07 -10.64
C GLY A 143 8.73 -14.04 -9.97
N LEU A 144 9.24 -15.22 -9.64
CA LEU A 144 10.54 -15.37 -8.97
C LEU A 144 11.66 -14.79 -9.85
N GLY A 145 12.63 -14.11 -9.23
CA GLY A 145 13.73 -13.45 -9.92
C GLY A 145 13.29 -12.35 -10.91
N GLY A 146 12.09 -11.79 -10.76
CA GLY A 146 11.56 -10.76 -11.65
C GLY A 146 11.14 -11.27 -13.03
N LYS A 147 10.98 -12.59 -13.19
CA LYS A 147 10.63 -13.26 -14.45
C LYS A 147 9.26 -13.93 -14.37
N GLY A 148 8.48 -13.82 -15.45
CA GLY A 148 7.21 -14.53 -15.59
C GLY A 148 6.08 -14.08 -14.65
N LEU A 149 5.09 -14.95 -14.50
CA LEU A 149 3.90 -14.72 -13.68
C LEU A 149 4.17 -14.99 -12.19
N TRP A 150 3.42 -14.32 -11.33
CA TRP A 150 3.42 -14.65 -9.91
C TRP A 150 2.81 -16.04 -9.67
N ILE A 151 3.39 -16.82 -8.77
CA ILE A 151 3.10 -18.26 -8.58
C ILE A 151 1.58 -18.58 -8.52
N PRO A 152 0.73 -17.88 -7.75
CA PRO A 152 -0.70 -18.18 -7.72
C PRO A 152 -1.40 -17.93 -9.06
N ALA A 153 -0.97 -16.92 -9.82
CA ALA A 153 -1.49 -16.70 -11.17
C ALA A 153 -1.00 -17.77 -12.14
N GLN A 154 0.28 -18.16 -12.05
CA GLN A 154 0.85 -19.25 -12.85
C GLN A 154 0.16 -20.59 -12.59
N LYS A 155 -0.18 -20.90 -11.33
CA LYS A 155 -0.91 -22.11 -10.93
C LYS A 155 -2.41 -22.07 -11.27
N GLY A 156 -2.88 -20.97 -11.84
CA GLY A 156 -4.27 -20.77 -12.20
C GLY A 156 -5.24 -20.66 -11.02
N LEU A 157 -4.76 -20.12 -9.90
CA LEU A 157 -5.53 -19.90 -8.66
C LEU A 157 -6.09 -18.47 -8.58
N ARG A 158 -6.16 -17.75 -9.70
CA ARG A 158 -6.53 -16.33 -9.76
C ARG A 158 -7.61 -16.11 -10.81
N PRO A 159 -8.47 -15.09 -10.62
CA PRO A 159 -9.39 -14.66 -11.66
C PRO A 159 -8.66 -14.43 -12.99
N THR A 160 -9.27 -14.83 -14.09
CA THR A 160 -8.74 -14.81 -15.48
C THR A 160 -7.60 -15.78 -15.79
N TYR A 161 -7.20 -16.62 -14.84
CA TYR A 161 -6.15 -17.63 -15.01
C TYR A 161 -6.64 -19.03 -14.56
N GLU A 162 -7.93 -19.22 -14.37
CA GLU A 162 -8.50 -20.37 -13.67
C GLU A 162 -8.07 -21.70 -14.29
N SER A 163 -7.40 -22.54 -13.50
CA SER A 163 -7.08 -23.91 -13.90
C SER A 163 -8.33 -24.78 -13.94
N GLU A 164 -8.29 -25.87 -14.71
CA GLU A 164 -9.42 -26.82 -14.76
C GLU A 164 -9.76 -27.35 -13.36
N THR A 165 -8.75 -27.65 -12.54
CA THR A 165 -8.94 -28.05 -11.14
C THR A 165 -9.69 -26.99 -10.33
N LEU A 166 -9.34 -25.70 -10.48
CA LEU A 166 -10.04 -24.63 -9.77
C LEU A 166 -11.50 -24.51 -10.25
N LYS A 167 -11.76 -24.64 -11.55
CA LYS A 167 -13.13 -24.63 -12.09
C LYS A 167 -13.97 -25.77 -11.52
N LYS A 168 -13.42 -26.98 -11.47
CA LYS A 168 -14.07 -28.15 -10.84
C LYS A 168 -14.37 -27.89 -9.35
N PHE A 169 -13.42 -27.26 -8.64
CA PHE A 169 -13.58 -26.91 -7.22
C PHE A 169 -14.72 -25.92 -7.00
N ILE A 170 -14.75 -24.82 -7.77
CA ILE A 170 -15.80 -23.81 -7.67
C ILE A 170 -17.18 -24.40 -8.02
N ALA A 171 -17.23 -25.35 -8.96
CA ALA A 171 -18.44 -26.07 -9.33
C ALA A 171 -18.86 -27.17 -8.33
N GLY A 172 -18.12 -27.38 -7.23
CA GLY A 172 -18.42 -28.39 -6.22
C GLY A 172 -18.20 -29.84 -6.67
N GLN A 173 -17.45 -30.07 -7.74
CA GLN A 173 -17.30 -31.40 -8.37
C GLN A 173 -16.36 -32.36 -7.62
N PHE A 174 -15.76 -31.93 -6.50
CA PHE A 174 -14.95 -32.80 -5.63
C PHE A 174 -15.76 -33.46 -4.51
N ILE A 175 -17.05 -33.15 -4.40
CA ILE A 175 -17.93 -33.76 -3.41
C ILE A 175 -18.61 -34.97 -4.07
N VAL A 176 -18.41 -36.15 -3.48
CA VAL A 176 -19.21 -37.34 -3.79
C VAL A 176 -20.42 -37.28 -2.86
N ARG A 177 -21.64 -37.20 -3.41
CA ARG A 177 -22.85 -37.36 -2.60
C ARG A 177 -22.94 -38.83 -2.19
N ALA A 178 -23.07 -39.08 -0.88
CA ALA A 178 -23.42 -40.38 -0.32
C ALA A 178 -24.87 -40.74 -0.69
#